data_AF-A0A6B3H0T1-F1
#
_entry.id   AF-A0A6B3H0T1-F1
#
_cell.length_a   1.000
_cell.length_b   1.000
_cell.length_c   1.000
_cell.angle_alpha   90.00
_cell.angle_beta   90.00
_cell.angle_gamma   90.00
#
_symmetry.space_group_name_H-M   'P 1'
#
loop_
_entity.id
_entity.type
_entity.pdbx_description
1 polymer ?
#
loop_
_entity_poly.entity_id
_entity_poly.type
_entity_poly.pdbx_seq_one_letter_code
_entity_poly.pdbx_strand_id
1 'polypeptide(L)' 'MTPAPHRSHTDDLLSFIAASPSPYHVVASAAQRLEKAGFRELRGTDDWTGAT' A
#
# COMPACT_ATOMS: atom_id res chain seq x y z
N MET A 1 -21.88 -14.85 10.63
CA MET A 1 -20.59 -15.54 10.90
C MET A 1 -19.50 -14.63 10.39
N THR A 2 -18.91 -13.82 11.26
CA THR A 2 -17.83 -12.88 10.90
C THR A 2 -16.64 -13.72 10.43
N PRO A 3 -16.11 -13.51 9.22
CA PRO A 3 -14.91 -14.24 8.80
C PRO A 3 -13.81 -13.98 9.82
N ALA A 4 -13.14 -15.04 10.28
CA ALA A 4 -12.05 -14.91 11.24
C ALA A 4 -11.00 -13.94 10.67
N PRO A 5 -10.52 -12.95 11.44
CA PRO A 5 -9.70 -11.85 10.94
C PRO A 5 -8.45 -12.32 10.19
N HIS A 6 -7.93 -13.50 10.49
CA HIS A 6 -6.79 -14.06 9.76
C HIS A 6 -7.07 -14.31 8.27
N ARG A 7 -8.28 -14.73 7.92
CA ARG A 7 -8.62 -15.05 6.51
C ARG A 7 -8.70 -13.81 5.64
N SER A 8 -9.23 -12.71 6.17
CA SER A 8 -9.30 -11.45 5.43
C SER A 8 -7.93 -10.85 5.14
N HIS A 9 -6.96 -10.96 6.05
CA HIS A 9 -5.60 -10.47 5.82
C HIS A 9 -4.86 -11.32 4.76
N THR A 10 -5.05 -12.64 4.78
CA THR A 10 -4.47 -13.53 3.76
C THR A 10 -5.06 -13.26 2.38
N ASP A 11 -6.38 -13.09 2.28
CA ASP A 11 -7.04 -12.84 0.99
C ASP A 11 -6.63 -11.48 0.38
N ASP A 12 -6.45 -10.44 1.21
CA ASP A 12 -5.91 -9.14 0.73
C ASP A 12 -4.45 -9.27 0.27
N LEU A 13 -3.61 -10.00 1.01
CA LEU A 13 -2.22 -10.23 0.61
C LEU A 13 -2.12 -10.99 -0.72
N LEU A 14 -2.93 -12.03 -0.90
CA LEU A 14 -2.98 -12.78 -2.16
C LEU A 14 -3.44 -11.90 -3.32
N SER A 15 -4.43 -11.04 -3.09
CA SER A 15 -4.91 -10.08 -4.08
C SER A 15 -3.84 -9.06 -4.45
N PHE A 16 -3.07 -8.57 -3.47
CA PHE A 16 -1.94 -7.67 -3.69
C PHE A 16 -0.84 -8.32 -4.55
N ILE A 17 -0.46 -9.55 -4.23
CA ILE A 17 0.57 -10.30 -4.96
C ILE A 17 0.11 -10.58 -6.39
N ALA A 18 -1.13 -11.04 -6.57
CA ALA A 18 -1.69 -11.33 -7.90
C ALA A 18 -1.73 -10.09 -8.81
N ALA A 19 -1.95 -8.90 -8.25
CA ALA A 19 -1.93 -7.63 -8.98
C ALA A 19 -0.52 -7.10 -9.28
N SER A 20 0.53 -7.70 -8.69
CA SER A 20 1.90 -7.17 -8.73
C SER A 20 2.91 -8.13 -9.38
N PRO A 21 2.89 -8.31 -10.71
CA PRO A 21 3.69 -9.31 -11.41
C PRO A 21 5.21 -9.00 -11.46
N SER A 22 5.63 -7.81 -11.04
CA SER A 22 7.06 -7.46 -10.93
C SER A 22 7.31 -6.51 -9.76
N PRO A 23 8.58 -6.34 -9.32
CA PRO A 23 8.93 -5.40 -8.25
C PRO A 23 8.45 -3.96 -8.51
N TYR A 24 8.44 -3.52 -9.77
CA TYR A 24 7.90 -2.21 -10.13
C TYR A 24 6.39 -2.10 -9.87
N HIS A 25 5.61 -3.15 -10.16
CA HIS A 25 4.18 -3.17 -9.87
C HIS A 25 3.90 -3.25 -8.36
N VAL A 26 4.76 -3.92 -7.60
CA VAL A 26 4.66 -3.97 -6.12
C VAL A 26 4.77 -2.55 -5.56
N VAL A 27 5.79 -1.79 -5.98
CA VAL A 27 6.00 -0.40 -5.53
C VAL A 27 4.82 0.48 -5.93
N ALA A 28 4.38 0.41 -7.19
CA ALA A 28 3.23 1.20 -7.67
C ALA A 28 1.94 0.88 -6.89
N SER A 29 1.67 -0.40 -6.65
CA SER A 29 0.47 -0.84 -5.90
C SER A 29 0.54 -0.42 -4.43
N ALA A 30 1.72 -0.46 -3.81
CA ALA A 30 1.93 0.00 -2.45
C ALA A 30 1.72 1.52 -2.33
N ALA A 31 2.28 2.30 -3.26
CA ALA A 31 2.08 3.75 -3.32
C ALA A 31 0.58 4.11 -3.43
N GLN A 32 -0.15 3.49 -4.35
CA GLN A 32 -1.60 3.71 -4.50
C GLN A 32 -2.39 3.36 -3.23
N ARG A 33 -1.99 2.32 -2.48
CA ARG A 33 -2.64 1.96 -1.20
C ARG A 33 -2.39 3.03 -0.14
N LEU A 34 -1.17 3.56 -0.06
CA LEU A 34 -0.81 4.65 0.86
C LEU A 34 -1.59 5.93 0.53
N GLU A 35 -1.66 6.32 -0.74
CA GLU A 35 -2.44 7.49 -1.18
C GLU A 35 -3.92 7.35 -0.80
N LYS A 36 -4.52 6.18 -1.03
CA LYS A 36 -5.92 5.90 -0.63
C LYS A 36 -6.14 5.96 0.88
N ALA A 37 -5.10 5.68 1.67
CA ALA A 37 -5.13 5.81 3.13
C ALA A 37 -4.88 7.26 3.60
N GLY A 38 -4.70 8.22 2.68
CA GLY A 38 -4.51 9.64 3.00
C GLY A 38 -3.05 10.04 3.19
N PHE A 39 -2.10 9.16 2.88
CA PHE A 39 -0.69 9.54 2.85
C PHE A 39 -0.39 10.36 1.59
N ARG A 40 0.59 11.25 1.69
CA ARG A 40 1.09 12.06 0.58
C ARG A 40 2.50 11.60 0.21
N GLU A 41 2.75 11.42 -1.08
CA GLU A 41 4.10 11.15 -1.58
C GLU A 41 5.04 12.31 -1.28
N LEU A 42 6.27 11.98 -0.85
CA LEU A 42 7.38 12.91 -0.75
C LEU A 42 8.48 12.45 -1.70
N ARG A 43 8.98 13.38 -2.51
CA ARG A 43 10.18 13.16 -3.31
C ARG A 43 11.41 13.28 -2.41
N GLY A 44 12.49 12.62 -2.81
CA GLY A 44 13.75 12.65 -2.05
C GLY A 44 14.37 14.05 -1.90
N THR A 45 13.93 15.03 -2.69
CA THR A 45 14.36 16.43 -2.64
C THR A 45 13.39 17.35 -1.90
N ASP A 46 12.21 16.85 -1.52
CA ASP A 46 11.25 17.67 -0.79
C ASP A 46 11.78 17.97 0.62
N ASP A 47 11.18 18.96 1.29
CA ASP A 47 11.44 19.21 2.71
C ASP A 47 10.64 18.22 3.56
N TRP A 48 11.34 17.51 4.45
CA TRP A 48 10.80 16.45 5.30
C TRP A 48 10.49 16.93 6.72
N THR A 49 10.73 18.21 7.03
CA THR A 49 10.50 18.79 8.36
C THR A 49 9.02 18.84 8.75
N GLY A 50 8.10 18.54 7.83
CA GLY A 50 6.70 18.30 8.14
C GLY A 50 6.02 19.50 8.79
N ALA A 51 6.35 20.71 8.35
CA ALA A 51 5.73 21.94 8.84
C ALA A 51 4.21 21.76 8.90
N THR A 52 3.72 21.72 10.14
CA THR A 52 2.32 21.55 10.56
C THR A 52 1.41 22.63 10.03
#